data_AF-A0A423LN86-F1
#
_entry.id   AF-A0A423LN86-F1
#
_cell.length_a   1.000
_cell.length_b   1.000
_cell.length_c   1.000
_cell.angle_alpha   90.00
_cell.angle_beta   90.00
_cell.angle_gamma   90.00
#
_symmetry.space_group_name_H-M   'P 1'
#
loop_
_entity.id
_entity.type
_entity.pdbx_description
1 polymer ?
#
loop_
_entity_poly.entity_id
_entity_poly.type
_entity_poly.pdbx_seq_one_letter_code
_entity_poly.pdbx_strand_id
1 'polypeptide(L)'
;MFKITPNPPHTDAIPHDPALDPQKVKEATDRALDYYLKPEDLAAAPASPKFRPVFLVDPTLDDETLLVEACESLSYAHAMAGNIANSVGGPERKPLLALQQVIMLNELLANRLLDKLRLPE
;
A
#
# COMPACT_ATOMS: atom_id res chain seq x y z
N MET A 1 -29.55 -47.44 -26.76
CA MET A 1 -29.70 -46.80 -25.44
C MET A 1 -30.44 -45.49 -25.63
N PHE A 2 -31.70 -45.43 -25.23
CA PHE A 2 -32.51 -44.20 -25.31
C PHE A 2 -32.22 -43.34 -24.08
N LYS A 3 -31.73 -42.11 -24.27
CA LYS A 3 -31.72 -41.12 -23.20
C LYS A 3 -33.17 -40.70 -22.96
N ILE A 4 -33.69 -41.04 -21.79
CA ILE A 4 -34.97 -40.50 -21.32
C ILE A 4 -34.68 -39.05 -20.95
N THR A 5 -35.04 -38.12 -21.82
CA THR A 5 -35.02 -36.69 -21.50
C THR A 5 -36.17 -36.44 -20.53
N PRO A 6 -35.91 -36.04 -19.27
CA PRO A 6 -36.99 -35.70 -18.35
C PRO A 6 -37.70 -34.46 -18.89
N ASN A 7 -39.03 -34.48 -18.90
CA ASN A 7 -39.79 -33.25 -19.17
C ASN A 7 -39.44 -32.22 -18.10
N PRO A 8 -39.30 -30.92 -18.46
CA PRO A 8 -39.07 -29.89 -17.48
C PRO A 8 -40.22 -29.89 -16.46
N PRO A 9 -39.92 -29.62 -15.17
CA PRO A 9 -40.96 -29.55 -14.16
C PRO A 9 -41.98 -28.48 -14.58
N HIS A 10 -43.25 -28.75 -14.34
CA HIS A 10 -44.30 -27.75 -14.51
C HIS A 10 -43.87 -26.49 -13.75
N THR A 11 -43.69 -25.39 -14.47
CA THR A 11 -43.44 -24.09 -13.85
C THR A 11 -44.76 -23.66 -13.25
N ASP A 12 -45.04 -24.11 -12.04
CA ASP A 12 -46.09 -23.52 -11.24
C ASP A 12 -45.76 -22.04 -11.14
N ALA A 13 -46.68 -21.19 -11.60
CA ALA A 13 -46.55 -19.76 -11.45
C ALA A 13 -46.27 -19.50 -9.97
N ILE A 14 -45.12 -18.87 -9.70
CA ILE A 14 -44.70 -18.49 -8.35
C ILE A 14 -45.94 -17.91 -7.66
N PRO A 15 -46.35 -18.43 -6.49
CA PRO A 15 -47.49 -17.88 -5.78
C PRO A 15 -47.25 -16.38 -5.61
N HIS A 16 -48.09 -15.56 -6.25
CA HIS A 16 -48.13 -14.14 -5.95
C HIS A 16 -48.61 -14.03 -4.51
N ASP A 17 -47.67 -13.92 -3.58
CA ASP A 17 -47.97 -13.53 -2.21
C ASP A 17 -48.61 -12.13 -2.30
N PRO A 18 -49.91 -11.97 -1.98
CA PRO A 18 -50.61 -10.71 -2.14
C PRO A 18 -50.08 -9.61 -1.21
N ALA A 19 -49.15 -9.94 -0.31
CA ALA A 19 -48.44 -8.98 0.55
C ALA A 19 -47.28 -8.25 -0.14
N LEU A 20 -46.81 -8.73 -1.30
CA LEU A 20 -45.70 -8.12 -2.03
C LEU A 20 -46.23 -7.20 -3.13
N ASP A 21 -46.41 -5.93 -2.78
CA ASP A 21 -46.74 -4.90 -3.77
C ASP A 21 -45.68 -4.91 -4.90
N PRO A 22 -46.06 -5.10 -6.17
CA PRO A 22 -45.12 -5.22 -7.28
C PRO A 22 -44.23 -3.97 -7.44
N GLN A 23 -44.73 -2.81 -7.00
CA GLN A 23 -43.98 -1.56 -6.96
C GLN A 23 -42.85 -1.59 -5.93
N LYS A 24 -43.08 -2.19 -4.75
CA LYS A 24 -42.05 -2.37 -3.70
C LYS A 24 -41.00 -3.38 -4.13
N VAL A 25 -41.41 -4.44 -4.84
CA VAL A 25 -40.47 -5.43 -5.40
C VAL A 25 -39.59 -4.78 -6.45
N LYS A 26 -40.17 -3.97 -7.36
CA LYS A 26 -39.40 -3.24 -8.36
C LYS A 26 -38.41 -2.25 -7.71
N GLU A 27 -38.85 -1.50 -6.71
CA GLU A 27 -38.00 -0.56 -5.98
C GLU A 27 -36.87 -1.27 -5.21
N ALA A 28 -37.16 -2.40 -4.56
CA ALA A 28 -36.14 -3.21 -3.89
C ALA A 28 -35.14 -3.81 -4.88
N THR A 29 -35.61 -4.21 -6.06
CA THR A 29 -34.76 -4.73 -7.14
C THR A 29 -33.87 -3.64 -7.70
N ASP A 30 -34.42 -2.46 -8.01
CA ASP A 30 -33.66 -1.30 -8.51
C ASP A 30 -32.62 -0.86 -7.46
N ARG A 31 -32.97 -0.88 -6.16
CA ARG A 31 -32.03 -0.59 -5.06
C ARG A 31 -30.91 -1.61 -4.93
N ALA A 32 -31.21 -2.90 -5.09
CA ALA A 32 -30.20 -3.96 -5.07
C ALA A 32 -29.29 -3.88 -6.30
N LEU A 33 -29.85 -3.66 -7.48
CA LEU A 33 -29.10 -3.47 -8.72
C LEU A 33 -28.20 -2.24 -8.62
N ASP A 34 -28.71 -1.12 -8.12
CA ASP A 34 -27.94 0.09 -7.88
C ASP A 34 -26.76 -0.16 -6.94
N TYR A 35 -26.99 -0.86 -5.82
CA TYR A 35 -25.95 -1.19 -4.84
C TYR A 35 -24.78 -2.01 -5.43
N TYR A 36 -25.06 -2.93 -6.36
CA TYR A 36 -24.03 -3.79 -6.96
C TYR A 36 -23.46 -3.26 -8.27
N LEU A 37 -24.23 -2.45 -9.02
CA LEU A 37 -23.90 -2.05 -10.39
C LEU A 37 -23.55 -0.57 -10.53
N LYS A 38 -23.73 0.27 -9.50
CA LYS A 38 -23.23 1.66 -9.48
C LYS A 38 -21.88 1.70 -8.75
N PRO A 39 -20.75 1.68 -9.49
CA PRO A 39 -19.42 1.75 -8.90
C PRO A 39 -19.14 3.11 -8.24
N GLU A 40 -19.98 4.13 -8.45
CA GLU A 40 -19.82 5.46 -7.85
C GLU A 40 -20.07 5.46 -6.33
N ASP A 41 -20.97 4.60 -5.83
CA ASP A 41 -21.24 4.45 -4.38
C ASP A 41 -20.26 3.48 -3.70
N LEU A 42 -19.60 2.61 -4.47
CA LEU A 42 -18.48 1.77 -4.05
C LEU A 42 -17.12 2.47 -4.18
N ALA A 43 -17.08 3.67 -4.79
CA ALA A 43 -15.87 4.46 -4.99
C ALA A 43 -15.40 5.22 -3.74
N ALA A 44 -15.97 4.94 -2.56
CA ALA A 44 -15.38 5.31 -1.29
C ALA A 44 -14.35 4.26 -0.81
N ALA A 45 -13.45 3.85 -1.69
CA ALA A 45 -12.12 3.40 -1.29
C ALA A 45 -11.16 4.50 -1.71
N PRO A 46 -10.23 4.97 -0.84
CA PRO A 46 -9.35 6.08 -1.18
C PRO A 46 -8.65 5.70 -2.48
N ALA A 47 -8.80 6.55 -3.50
CA ALA A 47 -8.25 6.36 -4.83
C ALA A 47 -6.90 5.66 -4.73
N SER A 48 -6.83 4.37 -5.09
CA SER A 48 -5.56 3.66 -5.12
C SER A 48 -4.63 4.52 -5.98
N PRO A 49 -3.48 4.96 -5.47
CA PRO A 49 -2.62 5.84 -6.25
C PRO A 49 -2.34 5.13 -7.57
N LYS A 50 -2.51 5.86 -8.69
CA LYS A 50 -2.22 5.35 -10.05
C LYS A 50 -0.76 4.89 -10.20
N PHE A 51 0.05 5.14 -9.17
CA PHE A 51 1.41 4.68 -8.99
C PHE A 51 1.45 3.57 -7.93
N ARG A 52 1.65 2.32 -8.37
CA ARG A 52 2.08 1.24 -7.47
C ARG A 52 3.60 1.30 -7.38
N PRO A 53 4.17 1.72 -6.25
CA PRO A 53 5.63 1.76 -6.12
C PRO A 53 6.19 0.32 -6.18
N VAL A 54 7.36 0.15 -6.79
CA VAL A 54 8.07 -1.14 -6.84
C VAL A 54 8.60 -1.52 -5.44
N PHE A 55 8.87 -0.51 -4.60
CA PHE A 55 9.37 -0.67 -3.23
C PHE A 55 8.43 0.05 -2.25
N LEU A 56 8.13 -0.59 -1.14
CA LEU A 56 7.31 -0.05 -0.06
C LEU A 56 8.00 -0.34 1.27
N VAL A 57 8.03 0.65 2.16
CA VAL A 57 8.39 0.44 3.57
C VAL A 57 7.16 -0.11 4.29
N ASP A 58 7.29 -1.25 4.94
CA ASP A 58 6.17 -1.90 5.64
C ASP A 58 5.63 -0.95 6.74
N PRO A 59 4.35 -0.55 6.69
CA PRO A 59 3.78 0.36 7.67
C PRO A 59 3.59 -0.26 9.06
N THR A 60 3.82 -1.57 9.22
CA THR A 60 3.73 -2.28 10.50
C THR A 60 5.05 -2.30 11.28
N LEU A 61 6.15 -1.82 10.68
CA LEU A 61 7.44 -1.70 11.33
C LEU A 61 7.41 -0.65 12.45
N ASP A 62 8.13 -0.94 13.52
CA ASP A 62 8.33 -0.01 14.63
C ASP A 62 9.36 1.08 14.30
N ASP A 63 9.24 2.22 14.97
CA ASP A 63 10.11 3.38 14.77
C ASP A 63 11.60 3.05 15.01
N GLU A 64 11.90 2.14 15.94
CA GLU A 64 13.27 1.71 16.22
C GLU A 64 13.86 0.97 15.02
N THR A 65 13.16 -0.05 14.50
CA THR A 65 13.61 -0.79 13.32
C THR A 65 13.78 0.10 12.10
N LEU A 66 12.84 1.04 11.86
CA LEU A 66 12.95 2.01 10.78
C LEU A 66 14.19 2.92 10.92
N LEU A 67 14.50 3.36 12.15
CA LEU A 67 15.66 4.18 12.42
C LEU A 67 16.97 3.40 12.35
N VAL A 68 17.00 2.14 12.78
CA VAL A 68 18.17 1.26 12.65
C VAL A 68 18.53 1.08 11.18
N GLU A 69 17.57 0.73 10.34
CA GLU A 69 17.77 0.58 8.89
C GLU A 69 18.27 1.89 8.26
N ALA A 70 17.69 3.03 8.66
CA ALA A 70 18.15 4.33 8.19
C ALA A 70 19.60 4.65 8.60
N CYS A 71 19.99 4.33 9.85
CA CYS A 71 21.35 4.51 10.33
C CYS A 71 22.33 3.62 9.56
N GLU A 72 21.96 2.35 9.33
CA GLU A 72 22.78 1.40 8.57
C GLU A 72 22.97 1.87 7.12
N SER A 73 21.87 2.29 6.46
CA SER A 73 21.91 2.84 5.10
C SER A 73 22.79 4.10 5.01
N LEU A 74 22.77 4.98 6.01
CA LEU A 74 23.63 6.17 6.05
C LEU A 74 25.10 5.79 6.24
N SER A 75 25.38 4.79 7.07
CA SER A 75 26.75 4.31 7.32
C SER A 75 27.39 3.74 6.05
N TYR A 76 26.65 2.90 5.31
CA TYR A 76 27.12 2.42 4.01
C TYR A 76 27.24 3.55 2.98
N ALA A 77 26.31 4.51 2.95
CA ALA A 77 26.40 5.68 2.08
C ALA A 77 27.64 6.54 2.38
N HIS A 78 27.99 6.71 3.67
CA HIS A 78 29.19 7.41 4.10
C HIS A 78 30.45 6.70 3.59
N ALA A 79 30.54 5.38 3.77
CA ALA A 79 31.65 4.57 3.29
C ALA A 79 31.79 4.61 1.76
N MET A 80 30.67 4.50 1.03
CA MET A 80 30.65 4.61 -0.44
C MET A 80 31.09 6.00 -0.92
N ALA A 81 30.56 7.07 -0.31
CA ALA A 81 30.95 8.43 -0.65
C ALA A 81 32.45 8.67 -0.43
N GLY A 82 33.01 8.15 0.68
CA GLY A 82 34.44 8.20 0.94
C GLY A 82 35.28 7.41 -0.07
N ASN A 83 34.85 6.21 -0.43
CA ASN A 83 35.52 5.40 -1.45
C ASN A 83 35.53 6.11 -2.81
N ILE A 84 34.40 6.68 -3.22
CA ILE A 84 34.30 7.45 -4.47
C ILE A 84 35.19 8.69 -4.40
N ALA A 85 35.12 9.48 -3.32
CA ALA A 85 35.97 10.66 -3.12
C ALA A 85 37.47 10.33 -3.16
N ASN A 86 37.86 9.16 -2.68
CA ASN A 86 39.25 8.70 -2.73
C ASN A 86 39.67 8.20 -4.11
N SER A 87 38.75 7.62 -4.88
CA SER A 87 38.99 7.14 -6.25
C SER A 87 39.05 8.28 -7.28
N VAL A 88 38.39 9.41 -7.01
CA VAL A 88 38.34 10.58 -7.91
C VAL A 88 39.44 11.59 -7.56
N GLY A 89 40.18 12.01 -8.58
CA GLY A 89 41.15 13.10 -8.50
C GLY A 89 40.59 14.45 -8.98
N GLY A 90 41.32 15.53 -8.73
CA GLY A 90 41.01 16.85 -9.30
C GLY A 90 39.88 17.61 -8.58
N PRO A 91 39.18 18.53 -9.27
CA PRO A 91 38.24 19.46 -8.64
C PRO A 91 37.00 18.78 -8.03
N GLU A 92 36.57 17.64 -8.58
CA GLU A 92 35.39 16.88 -8.15
C GLU A 92 35.56 16.20 -6.78
N ARG A 93 36.81 16.01 -6.33
CA ARG A 93 37.10 15.41 -5.03
C ARG A 93 36.54 16.22 -3.87
N LYS A 94 36.62 17.55 -3.93
CA LYS A 94 36.18 18.43 -2.83
C LYS A 94 34.66 18.37 -2.61
N PRO A 95 33.81 18.49 -3.65
CA PRO A 95 32.37 18.26 -3.52
C PRO A 95 32.02 16.88 -2.96
N LEU A 96 32.70 15.82 -3.39
CA LEU A 96 32.47 14.45 -2.90
C LEU A 96 32.82 14.28 -1.42
N LEU A 97 33.93 14.87 -0.96
CA LEU A 97 34.28 14.91 0.46
C LEU A 97 33.26 15.71 1.27
N ALA A 98 32.73 16.81 0.72
CA ALA A 98 31.67 17.57 1.37
C ALA A 98 30.36 16.75 1.47
N LEU A 99 30.00 16.00 0.43
CA LEU A 99 28.86 15.08 0.48
C LEU A 99 29.06 13.99 1.54
N GLN A 100 30.24 13.36 1.56
CA GLN A 100 30.60 12.37 2.59
C GLN A 100 30.44 12.96 4.00
N GLN A 101 30.90 14.20 4.21
CA GLN A 101 30.78 14.91 5.49
C GLN A 101 29.31 15.15 5.87
N VAL A 102 28.45 15.57 4.94
CA VAL A 102 27.02 15.77 5.21
C VAL A 102 26.34 14.46 5.60
N ILE A 103 26.65 13.35 4.93
CA ILE A 103 26.11 12.03 5.26
C ILE A 103 26.55 11.62 6.68
N MET A 104 27.83 11.80 7.02
CA MET A 104 28.36 11.51 8.35
C MET A 104 27.63 12.28 9.46
N LEU A 105 27.36 13.57 9.22
CA LEU A 105 26.64 14.40 10.19
C LEU A 105 25.20 13.91 10.39
N ASN A 106 24.53 13.49 9.32
CA ASN A 106 23.18 12.93 9.42
C ASN A 106 23.16 11.57 10.13
N GLU A 107 24.17 10.72 9.91
CA GLU A 107 24.34 9.45 10.63
C GLU A 107 24.47 9.70 12.14
N LEU A 108 25.27 10.69 12.56
CA LEU A 108 25.39 11.07 13.98
C LEU A 108 24.06 11.55 14.58
N LEU A 109 23.27 12.33 13.84
CA LEU A 109 21.96 12.80 14.29
C LEU A 109 20.96 11.64 14.41
N ALA A 110 20.94 10.72 13.45
CA ALA A 110 20.06 9.56 13.45
C ALA A 110 20.42 8.57 14.57
N ASN A 111 21.71 8.27 14.76
CA ASN A 111 22.18 7.46 15.87
C ASN A 111 21.80 8.08 17.22
N ARG A 112 21.94 9.41 17.36
CA ARG A 112 21.52 10.11 18.59
C ARG A 112 20.01 10.04 18.82
N LEU A 113 19.20 10.06 17.77
CA LEU A 113 17.75 9.90 17.87
C LEU A 113 17.39 8.47 18.30
N LEU A 114 18.04 7.47 17.71
CA LEU A 114 17.86 6.06 18.07
C LEU A 114 18.22 5.81 19.54
N ASP A 115 19.34 6.36 20.03
CA ASP A 115 19.74 6.27 21.44
C ASP A 115 18.68 6.85 22.40
N LYS A 116 17.97 7.90 21.99
CA LYS A 116 16.90 8.51 22.81
C LYS A 116 15.66 7.62 22.91
N LEU A 117 15.36 6.86 21.87
CA LEU A 117 14.19 5.96 21.86
C LEU A 117 14.44 4.68 22.65
N ARG A 118 15.71 4.24 22.74
CA ARG A 118 16.12 3.04 23.47
C ARG A 118 16.16 3.17 24.98
N LEU A 119 16.12 4.39 25.52
CA LEU A 119 16.12 4.61 26.96
C LEU A 119 14.70 4.45 27.51
N PRO A 120 14.42 3.44 28.36
CA PRO A 120 13.17 3.43 29.12
C PRO A 120 13.19 4.59 30.11
N GLU A 121 12.05 5.28 30.29
CA GLU A 121 11.86 6.15 31.46
C GLU A 121 11.83 5.34 32.76
#